data_AF-A0A5R2NBP0-F1
#
_entry.id   AF-A0A5R2NBP0-F1
#
_cell.length_a   1.000
_cell.length_b   1.000
_cell.length_c   1.000
_cell.angle_alpha   90.00
_cell.angle_beta   90.00
_cell.angle_gamma   90.00
#
_symmetry.space_group_name_H-M   'P 1'
#
loop_
_entity.id
_entity.type
_entity.pdbx_description
1 polymer ?
#
loop_
_entity_poly.entity_id
_entity_poly.type
_entity_poly.pdbx_seq_one_letter_code
_entity_poly.pdbx_strand_id
1 'polypeptide(L)' 'MTFRIGIISDTHGLLRPQALRCLAGVDHIIHGG' A
#
# COMPACT_ATOMS: atom_id res chain seq x y z
N MET A 1 -18.20 -6.43 9.28
CA MET A 1 -17.63 -5.61 8.20
C MET A 1 -16.25 -6.16 7.88
N THR A 2 -15.95 -6.36 6.60
CA THR A 2 -14.63 -6.81 6.12
C THR A 2 -13.84 -5.60 5.63
N PHE A 3 -12.58 -5.49 6.04
CA PHE A 3 -11.66 -4.45 5.55
C PHE A 3 -10.68 -5.04 4.55
N ARG A 4 -10.40 -4.30 3.49
CA ARG A 4 -9.33 -4.57 2.53
C ARG A 4 -8.07 -3.86 2.98
N ILE A 5 -7.03 -4.62 3.27
CA ILE A 5 -5.74 -4.10 3.71
C ILE A 5 -4.74 -4.19 2.56
N GLY A 6 -4.11 -3.06 2.25
CA GLY A 6 -2.95 -3.01 1.37
C GLY A 6 -1.66 -3.13 2.17
N ILE A 7 -0.69 -3.88 1.67
CA ILE A 7 0.63 -4.04 2.30
C ILE A 7 1.69 -3.62 1.29
N ILE A 8 2.61 -2.78 1.74
CA ILE A 8 3.77 -2.34 0.94
C ILE A 8 5.03 -2.38 1.81
N SER A 9 6.16 -2.69 1.20
CA SER A 9 7.46 -2.77 1.85
C SER A 9 8.55 -2.41 0.85
N ASP A 10 9.78 -2.24 1.33
CA ASP A 10 11.01 -2.03 0.56
C ASP A 10 10.92 -0.83 -0.38
N THR A 11 10.25 0.24 0.08
CA THR A 11 10.09 1.44 -0.74
C THR A 11 11.37 2.26 -0.80
N HIS A 12 12.29 2.09 0.15
CA HIS A 12 13.50 2.91 0.31
C HIS A 12 13.20 4.42 0.22
N GLY A 13 12.06 4.85 0.78
CA GLY A 13 11.60 6.24 0.72
C GLY A 13 11.05 6.70 -0.64
N LEU A 14 11.05 5.81 -1.64
CA LEU A 14 10.55 6.08 -2.98
C LEU A 14 9.25 5.30 -3.25
N LEU A 15 8.13 6.01 -3.21
CA LEU A 15 6.85 5.44 -3.59
C LEU A 15 6.59 5.60 -5.09
N ARG A 16 6.65 4.47 -5.83
CA ARG A 16 6.43 4.48 -7.27
C ARG A 16 4.93 4.62 -7.60
N PRO A 17 4.54 5.35 -8.66
CA PRO A 17 3.13 5.50 -9.06
C PRO A 17 2.38 4.18 -9.29
N GLN A 18 3.09 3.12 -9.69
CA GLN A 18 2.56 1.77 -9.83
C GLN A 18 2.03 1.23 -8.49
N ALA A 19 2.78 1.43 -7.41
CA ALA A 19 2.39 0.98 -6.07
C ALA A 19 1.12 1.69 -5.59
N LEU A 20 1.02 3.01 -5.85
CA LEU A 20 -0.19 3.78 -5.57
C LEU A 20 -1.41 3.25 -6.32
N ARG A 21 -1.27 2.90 -7.60
CA ARG A 21 -2.37 2.31 -8.38
C ARG A 21 -2.78 0.93 -7.85
N CYS A 22 -1.84 0.10 -7.43
CA CYS A 22 -2.13 -1.21 -6.86
C CYS A 22 -2.84 -1.12 -5.50
N LEU A 23 -2.51 -0.10 -4.70
CA LEU A 23 -3.12 0.14 -3.38
C LEU A 23 -4.41 0.96 -3.46
N ALA A 24 -4.84 1.39 -4.64
CA ALA A 24 -6.06 2.17 -4.79
C ALA A 24 -7.29 1.35 -4.31
N GLY A 25 -8.11 1.96 -3.46
CA GLY A 25 -9.35 1.36 -2.96
C GLY A 25 -9.19 0.34 -1.83
N VAL A 26 -8.02 0.26 -1.19
CA VAL A 26 -7.89 -0.39 0.13
C VAL A 26 -8.34 0.56 1.24
N ASP A 27 -8.89 0.02 2.32
CA ASP A 27 -9.35 0.81 3.47
C ASP A 27 -8.17 1.30 4.32
N HIS A 28 -7.13 0.48 4.43
CA HIS A 28 -5.93 0.77 5.21
C HIS A 28 -4.67 0.26 4.51
N ILE A 29 -3.54 0.92 4.76
CA ILE A 29 -2.22 0.55 4.24
C ILE A 29 -1.30 0.25 5.43
N ILE A 30 -0.60 -0.88 5.35
CA ILE A 30 0.51 -1.22 6.25
C ILE A 30 1.82 -1.07 5.48
N HIS A 31 2.72 -0.25 5.99
CA HIS A 31 4.08 -0.11 5.48
C HIS A 31 5.03 -0.97 6.32
N GLY A 32 5.53 -2.07 5.77
CA GLY A 32 6.38 -3.06 6.44
C GLY A 32 7.88 -2.75 6.41
N GLY A 33 8.25 -1.47 6.44
CA GLY A 33 9.61 -0.99 6.11
C GLY A 33 9.93 -1.04 4.63
#